data_AF-A0A3M1G2L4-F1
#
_entry.id   AF-A0A3M1G2L4-F1
#
_cell.length_a   1.000
_cell.length_b   1.000
_cell.length_c   1.000
_cell.angle_alpha   90.00
_cell.angle_beta   90.00
_cell.angle_gamma   90.00
#
_symmetry.space_group_name_H-M   'P 1'
#
loop_
_entity.id
_entity.type
_entity.pdbx_description
1 polymer ?
#
loop_
_entity_poly.entity_id
_entity_poly.type
_entity_poly.pdbx_seq_one_letter_code
_entity_poly.pdbx_strand_id
1 'polypeptide(L)'
;MPELELDADISHPMQVISLNHALSQDERFDMVGANGTYLWYLKRLEPPEALETPLLLKPHLPRYNRALLSVELLQVEWELDDEWGEGGLGADTSAMAPSTSFTLIYPHRRYGTLPLSSRTSGFFPKRKQGRSMVTIIDGRWGKRFNAWVVHEGRYICGLKEWMDEHNLPVGAQVTLERTAKSGEVVIDYRPRRMKREWSRFAAADLTHRTISFEMNKVQITCDYDDYLIVAAENVDELDELARLYEESGVTVDELVEQIVPELTKLSPQGTAHAKTIYSAVNLVWRCPPGPVFYALISNRRFRDTGGGFFALDVS
;
A
#
# COMPACT_ATOMS: atom_id res chain seq x y z
N MET A 1 -34.53 4.92 16.90
CA MET A 1 -34.87 4.56 18.30
C MET A 1 -36.38 4.41 18.49
N PRO A 2 -37.25 5.37 18.08
CA PRO A 2 -38.71 5.17 18.16
C PRO A 2 -39.21 4.02 17.28
N GLU A 3 -38.50 3.74 16.18
CA GLU A 3 -38.80 2.67 15.23
C GLU A 3 -38.37 1.26 15.70
N LEU A 4 -37.62 1.16 16.81
CA LEU A 4 -37.08 -0.12 17.30
C LEU A 4 -38.01 -0.81 18.33
N GLU A 5 -39.19 -0.25 18.59
CA GLU A 5 -40.20 -0.78 19.55
C GLU A 5 -39.57 -1.26 20.88
N LEU A 6 -38.55 -0.55 21.37
CA LEU A 6 -37.90 -0.88 22.65
C LEU A 6 -38.83 -0.51 23.80
N ASP A 7 -38.87 -1.36 24.83
CA ASP A 7 -39.73 -1.17 26.00
C ASP A 7 -39.52 0.21 26.63
N ALA A 8 -40.61 0.97 26.73
CA ALA A 8 -40.60 2.39 27.12
C ALA A 8 -40.22 2.59 28.61
N ASP A 9 -40.31 1.52 29.40
CA ASP A 9 -39.97 1.52 30.83
C ASP A 9 -38.46 1.40 31.10
N ILE A 10 -37.65 1.13 30.07
CA ILE A 10 -36.19 1.02 30.19
C ILE A 10 -35.52 2.39 30.00
N SER A 11 -34.61 2.75 30.90
CA SER A 11 -33.86 4.01 30.78
C SER A 11 -33.07 4.08 29.46
N HIS A 12 -33.00 5.26 28.85
CA HIS A 12 -32.33 5.45 27.57
C HIS A 12 -30.87 4.91 27.53
N PRO A 13 -30.03 5.07 28.57
CA PRO A 13 -28.69 4.47 28.58
C PRO A 13 -28.72 2.93 28.50
N MET A 14 -29.69 2.28 29.16
CA MET A 14 -29.86 0.83 29.11
C MET A 14 -30.35 0.35 27.75
N GLN A 15 -31.21 1.13 27.07
CA GLN A 15 -31.61 0.84 25.68
C GLN A 15 -30.42 0.88 24.73
N VAL A 16 -29.56 1.91 24.84
CA VAL A 16 -28.34 2.04 24.02
C VAL A 16 -27.36 0.89 24.28
N ILE A 17 -27.13 0.53 25.55
CA ILE A 17 -26.26 -0.60 25.91
C ILE A 17 -26.82 -1.92 25.36
N SER A 18 -28.12 -2.15 25.50
CA SER A 18 -28.79 -3.37 25.01
C SER A 18 -28.72 -3.49 23.49
N LEU A 19 -28.93 -2.38 22.76
CA LEU A 19 -28.82 -2.36 21.30
C LEU A 19 -27.39 -2.63 20.84
N ASN A 20 -26.39 -1.98 21.45
CA ASN A 20 -24.98 -2.21 21.12
C ASN A 20 -24.58 -3.66 21.43
N HIS A 21 -25.06 -4.22 22.53
CA HIS A 21 -24.85 -5.62 22.85
C HIS A 21 -25.48 -6.53 21.79
N ALA A 22 -26.75 -6.32 21.41
CA ALA A 22 -27.42 -7.12 20.38
C ALA A 22 -26.69 -7.06 19.02
N LEU A 23 -26.31 -5.86 18.58
CA LEU A 23 -25.55 -5.67 17.33
C LEU A 23 -24.16 -6.32 17.39
N SER A 24 -23.51 -6.34 18.56
CA SER A 24 -22.22 -7.03 18.74
C SER A 24 -22.29 -8.54 18.59
N GLN A 25 -23.47 -9.14 18.80
CA GLN A 25 -23.69 -10.57 18.66
C GLN A 25 -24.16 -10.95 17.24
N ASP A 26 -24.50 -9.98 16.41
CA ASP A 26 -24.95 -10.20 15.03
C ASP A 26 -23.78 -10.06 14.05
N GLU A 27 -23.37 -11.19 13.47
CA GLU A 27 -22.21 -11.27 12.57
C GLU A 27 -22.35 -10.39 11.32
N ARG A 28 -23.57 -9.97 10.94
CA ARG A 28 -23.81 -9.11 9.76
C ARG A 28 -23.36 -7.68 9.98
N PHE A 29 -23.19 -7.26 11.24
CA PHE A 29 -22.78 -5.92 11.59
C PHE A 29 -21.31 -5.89 12.01
N ASP A 30 -20.66 -4.77 11.70
CA ASP A 30 -19.34 -4.46 12.22
C ASP A 30 -19.33 -3.12 12.95
N MET A 31 -18.53 -3.05 14.02
CA MET A 31 -18.38 -1.86 14.83
C MET A 31 -17.17 -1.05 14.36
N VAL A 32 -17.44 -0.18 13.40
CA VAL A 32 -16.47 0.67 12.69
C VAL A 32 -16.24 2.03 13.37
N GLY A 33 -16.85 2.24 14.53
CA GLY A 33 -16.69 3.47 15.30
C GLY A 33 -15.29 3.64 15.88
N ALA A 34 -14.76 4.86 15.80
CA ALA A 34 -13.49 5.25 16.40
C ALA A 34 -13.69 6.08 17.68
N ASN A 35 -12.64 6.14 18.51
CA ASN A 35 -12.54 7.06 19.67
C ASN A 35 -13.70 6.98 20.66
N GLY A 36 -14.20 5.77 20.95
CA GLY A 36 -15.28 5.53 21.91
C GLY A 36 -16.69 5.78 21.37
N THR A 37 -16.84 6.06 20.08
CA THR A 37 -18.14 6.18 19.41
C THR A 37 -18.63 4.82 18.95
N TYR A 38 -19.89 4.47 19.21
CA TYR A 38 -20.52 3.28 18.63
C TYR A 38 -21.08 3.62 17.25
N LEU A 39 -20.45 3.10 16.20
CA LEU A 39 -20.94 3.17 14.84
C LEU A 39 -20.97 1.77 14.26
N TRP A 40 -22.16 1.30 13.89
CA TRP A 40 -22.38 -0.01 13.32
C TRP A 40 -22.60 0.10 11.82
N TYR A 41 -21.97 -0.79 11.06
CA TYR A 41 -22.07 -0.84 9.61
C TYR A 41 -22.43 -2.26 9.16
N LEU A 42 -23.15 -2.38 8.05
CA LEU A 42 -23.46 -3.70 7.48
C LEU A 42 -22.24 -4.20 6.71
N LYS A 43 -21.67 -5.33 7.12
CA LYS A 43 -20.47 -5.90 6.50
C LYS A 43 -20.60 -6.07 4.99
N ARG A 44 -21.77 -6.49 4.51
CA ARG A 44 -22.03 -6.69 3.07
C ARG A 44 -21.92 -5.42 2.20
N LEU A 45 -21.93 -4.23 2.82
CA LEU A 45 -21.83 -2.95 2.11
C LEU A 45 -20.41 -2.38 2.15
N GLU A 46 -19.50 -3.06 2.83
CA GLU A 46 -18.10 -2.66 2.90
C GLU A 46 -17.35 -3.10 1.64
N PRO A 47 -16.27 -2.39 1.28
CA PRO A 47 -15.42 -2.83 0.17
C PRO A 47 -14.81 -4.20 0.48
N PRO A 48 -14.59 -5.05 -0.55
CA PRO A 48 -14.06 -6.40 -0.34
C PRO A 48 -12.69 -6.38 0.35
N GLU A 49 -11.87 -5.37 0.09
CA GLU A 49 -10.56 -5.18 0.73
C GLU A 49 -10.67 -4.86 2.24
N ALA A 50 -11.83 -4.42 2.73
CA ALA A 50 -12.09 -4.29 4.16
C ALA A 50 -12.43 -5.63 4.81
N LEU A 51 -13.09 -6.53 4.07
CA LEU A 51 -13.55 -7.81 4.59
C LEU A 51 -12.44 -8.85 4.58
N GLU A 52 -11.63 -8.86 3.52
CA GLU A 52 -10.51 -9.76 3.37
C GLU A 52 -9.29 -8.98 2.86
N THR A 53 -8.15 -9.15 3.53
CA THR A 53 -6.89 -8.56 3.05
C THR A 53 -6.49 -9.22 1.73
N PRO A 54 -6.33 -8.44 0.65
CA PRO A 54 -5.86 -8.98 -0.63
C PRO A 54 -4.46 -9.58 -0.56
N LEU A 55 -4.13 -10.49 -1.47
CA LEU A 55 -2.85 -11.21 -1.49
C LEU A 55 -1.64 -10.25 -1.46
N LEU A 56 -1.59 -9.26 -2.36
CA LEU A 56 -0.47 -8.31 -2.39
C LEU A 56 -0.51 -7.27 -1.26
N LEU A 57 -1.45 -7.35 -0.32
CA LEU A 57 -1.42 -6.58 0.93
C LEU A 57 -1.06 -7.45 2.15
N LYS A 58 -0.87 -8.76 1.97
CA LYS A 58 -0.34 -9.67 3.01
C LYS A 58 1.19 -9.70 2.93
N PRO A 59 1.91 -9.11 3.90
CA PRO A 59 3.36 -9.00 3.80
C PRO A 59 4.08 -10.31 4.09
N HIS A 60 5.09 -10.60 3.27
CA HIS A 60 6.14 -11.56 3.59
C HIS A 60 7.22 -10.86 4.40
N LEU A 61 7.49 -11.35 5.61
CA LEU A 61 8.45 -10.77 6.54
C LEU A 61 9.58 -11.76 6.88
N PRO A 62 10.41 -12.15 5.89
CA PRO A 62 11.55 -13.01 6.16
C PRO A 62 12.54 -12.29 7.09
N ARG A 63 13.21 -13.04 7.96
CA ARG A 63 14.27 -12.50 8.81
C ARG A 63 15.50 -12.19 7.96
N TYR A 64 16.06 -11.01 8.14
CA TYR A 64 17.29 -10.59 7.46
C TYR A 64 18.17 -9.78 8.42
N ASN A 65 19.46 -9.65 8.10
CA ASN A 65 20.36 -8.83 8.89
C ASN A 65 20.40 -7.39 8.34
N ARG A 66 19.51 -6.53 8.85
CA ARG A 66 19.42 -5.12 8.47
C ARG A 66 20.73 -4.34 8.67
N ALA A 67 21.61 -4.79 9.58
CA ALA A 67 22.91 -4.14 9.81
C ALA A 67 23.89 -4.29 8.63
N LEU A 68 23.60 -5.16 7.65
CA LEU A 68 24.40 -5.25 6.42
C LEU A 68 23.99 -4.22 5.38
N LEU A 69 22.81 -3.59 5.50
CA LEU A 69 22.38 -2.57 4.54
C LEU A 69 23.32 -1.37 4.60
N SER A 70 23.74 -0.89 3.43
CA SER A 70 24.52 0.34 3.31
C SER A 70 23.70 1.55 3.76
N VAL A 71 24.39 2.66 4.06
CA VAL A 71 23.73 3.92 4.45
C VAL A 71 22.77 4.39 3.35
N GLU A 72 23.16 4.21 2.09
CA GLU A 72 22.36 4.54 0.92
C GLU A 72 21.07 3.72 0.87
N LEU A 73 21.13 2.40 1.10
CA LEU A 73 19.95 1.54 1.11
C LEU A 73 19.03 1.84 2.30
N LEU A 74 19.60 2.18 3.47
CA LEU A 74 18.83 2.62 4.63
C LEU A 74 18.11 3.94 4.36
N GLN A 75 18.75 4.86 3.63
CA GLN A 75 18.10 6.10 3.20
C GLN A 75 16.96 5.82 2.22
N VAL A 76 17.17 4.94 1.23
CA VAL A 76 16.11 4.53 0.29
C VAL A 76 14.95 3.87 1.04
N GLU A 77 15.23 3.01 2.02
CA GLU A 77 14.22 2.37 2.87
C GLU A 77 13.38 3.42 3.62
N TRP A 78 14.04 4.42 4.20
CA TRP A 78 13.38 5.53 4.89
C TRP A 78 12.56 6.42 3.96
N GLU A 79 13.03 6.66 2.73
CA GLU A 79 12.31 7.43 1.71
C GLU A 79 11.02 6.73 1.25
N LEU A 80 11.08 5.41 1.07
CA LEU A 80 9.93 4.59 0.70
C LEU A 80 8.85 4.59 1.78
N ASP A 81 9.24 4.64 3.05
CA ASP A 81 8.33 4.65 4.21
C ASP A 81 7.22 3.61 4.09
N ASP A 82 7.61 2.38 3.76
CA ASP A 82 6.69 1.25 3.65
C ASP A 82 6.06 0.93 5.02
N GLU A 83 4.77 0.58 5.06
CA GLU A 83 4.02 0.33 6.29
C GLU A 83 4.49 -0.92 7.08
N TRP A 84 5.27 -1.79 6.44
CA TRP A 84 5.92 -2.94 7.04
C TRP A 84 7.44 -2.79 7.15
N GLY A 85 8.00 -1.63 6.75
CA GLY A 85 9.42 -1.35 6.84
C GLY A 85 9.91 -1.09 8.27
N GLU A 86 11.19 -1.39 8.51
CA GLU A 86 11.86 -1.13 9.80
C GLU A 86 12.48 0.29 9.89
N GLY A 87 12.59 0.98 8.75
CA GLY A 87 13.24 2.29 8.65
C GLY A 87 12.36 3.50 8.99
N GLY A 88 11.09 3.31 9.34
CA GLY A 88 10.14 4.40 9.56
C GLY A 88 10.40 5.24 10.82
N LEU A 89 9.75 6.41 10.90
CA LEU A 89 9.70 7.20 12.12
C LEU A 89 8.87 6.48 13.20
N GLY A 90 9.05 6.83 14.48
CA GLY A 90 8.12 6.37 15.52
C GLY A 90 6.71 6.91 15.27
N ALA A 91 5.67 6.12 15.49
CA ALA A 91 4.27 6.48 15.22
C ALA A 91 3.75 7.76 15.95
N ASP A 92 4.54 8.29 16.88
CA ASP A 92 4.23 9.51 17.64
C ASP A 92 4.68 10.79 16.92
N THR A 93 5.67 10.73 16.03
CA THR A 93 6.16 11.94 15.32
C THR A 93 5.22 12.40 14.21
N SER A 94 4.48 11.49 13.57
CA SER A 94 3.45 11.83 12.55
C SER A 94 2.19 12.45 13.16
N ALA A 95 1.91 12.19 14.44
CA ALA A 95 0.67 12.63 15.10
C ALA A 95 0.49 14.15 15.13
N MET A 96 1.57 14.92 14.99
CA MET A 96 1.55 16.40 15.07
C MET A 96 1.67 17.11 13.72
N ALA A 97 1.99 16.40 12.63
CA ALA A 97 2.15 17.04 11.32
C ALA A 97 0.79 17.49 10.77
N PRO A 98 0.65 18.74 10.28
CA PRO A 98 -0.61 19.22 9.67
C PRO A 98 -0.87 18.56 8.31
N SER A 99 0.19 18.22 7.59
CA SER A 99 0.15 17.51 6.31
C SER A 99 1.36 16.60 6.15
N THR A 100 1.24 15.61 5.27
CA THR A 100 2.34 14.72 4.89
C THR A 100 2.17 14.26 3.45
N SER A 101 3.28 13.88 2.81
CA SER A 101 3.26 13.28 1.48
C SER A 101 3.97 11.93 1.47
N PHE A 102 3.47 11.02 0.65
CA PHE A 102 4.02 9.68 0.47
C PHE A 102 3.87 9.25 -0.99
N THR A 103 4.60 8.19 -1.34
CA THR A 103 4.58 7.64 -2.69
C THR A 103 3.67 6.43 -2.77
N LEU A 104 2.78 6.40 -3.75
CA LEU A 104 1.84 5.30 -3.95
C LEU A 104 2.54 4.09 -4.60
N ILE A 105 2.74 3.01 -3.84
CA ILE A 105 3.33 1.76 -4.34
C ILE A 105 2.30 0.85 -5.04
N TYR A 106 2.78 -0.14 -5.82
CA TYR A 106 1.91 -0.97 -6.66
C TYR A 106 0.75 -1.65 -5.91
N PRO A 107 0.96 -2.35 -4.77
CA PRO A 107 -0.14 -3.02 -4.08
C PRO A 107 -1.27 -2.08 -3.69
N HIS A 108 -0.92 -0.89 -3.19
CA HIS A 108 -1.87 0.15 -2.82
C HIS A 108 -2.62 0.72 -4.04
N ARG A 109 -1.91 0.95 -5.14
CA ARG A 109 -2.52 1.38 -6.40
C ARG A 109 -3.48 0.32 -6.98
N ARG A 110 -3.10 -0.96 -6.93
CA ARG A 110 -3.85 -2.11 -7.46
C ARG A 110 -5.21 -2.27 -6.79
N TYR A 111 -5.23 -2.16 -5.46
CA TYR A 111 -6.43 -2.37 -4.63
C TYR A 111 -7.12 -1.08 -4.19
N GLY A 112 -6.63 0.09 -4.62
CA GLY A 112 -7.24 1.36 -4.24
C GLY A 112 -7.18 1.61 -2.74
N THR A 113 -6.01 1.37 -2.16
CA THR A 113 -5.76 1.51 -0.73
C THR A 113 -4.63 2.50 -0.45
N LEU A 114 -4.52 3.00 0.77
CA LEU A 114 -3.38 3.80 1.25
C LEU A 114 -2.62 3.05 2.33
N PRO A 115 -1.29 3.21 2.43
CA PRO A 115 -0.51 2.66 3.54
C PRO A 115 -0.84 3.39 4.85
N LEU A 116 -0.82 2.67 5.97
CA LEU A 116 -0.68 3.21 7.34
C LEU A 116 0.79 3.13 7.76
N SER A 117 1.64 3.84 7.03
CA SER A 117 3.07 3.98 7.30
C SER A 117 3.38 4.85 8.52
N SER A 118 4.68 5.02 8.80
CA SER A 118 5.11 5.90 9.89
C SER A 118 4.65 7.35 9.69
N ARG A 119 4.60 7.83 8.44
CA ARG A 119 4.17 9.20 8.11
C ARG A 119 2.66 9.37 8.06
N THR A 120 1.92 8.35 7.66
CA THR A 120 0.47 8.45 7.38
C THR A 120 -0.41 7.98 8.54
N SER A 121 0.04 7.04 9.37
CA SER A 121 -0.75 6.46 10.46
C SER A 121 -1.29 7.48 11.47
N GLY A 122 -0.56 8.58 11.69
CA GLY A 122 -1.00 9.66 12.60
C GLY A 122 -2.26 10.40 12.13
N PHE A 123 -2.64 10.32 10.85
CA PHE A 123 -3.82 11.00 10.29
C PHE A 123 -5.12 10.24 10.54
N PHE A 124 -5.02 8.96 10.90
CA PHE A 124 -6.16 8.06 11.03
C PHE A 124 -6.37 7.63 12.50
N PRO A 125 -7.58 7.15 12.85
CA PRO A 125 -7.82 6.55 14.17
C PRO A 125 -6.82 5.44 14.48
N LYS A 126 -6.47 5.26 15.76
CA LYS A 126 -5.63 4.17 16.23
C LYS A 126 -6.49 3.12 16.94
N ARG A 127 -6.39 1.85 16.52
CA ARG A 127 -6.99 0.68 17.19
C ARG A 127 -6.07 -0.52 17.00
N LYS A 128 -6.18 -1.52 17.87
CA LYS A 128 -5.36 -2.74 17.78
C LYS A 128 -5.78 -3.67 16.64
N GLN A 129 -7.07 -3.83 16.40
CA GLN A 129 -7.66 -4.80 15.47
C GLN A 129 -9.00 -4.31 14.96
N GLY A 130 -9.49 -4.92 13.89
CA GLY A 130 -10.77 -4.62 13.27
C GLY A 130 -10.67 -3.38 12.41
N ARG A 131 -11.79 -2.66 12.29
CA ARG A 131 -11.90 -1.58 11.32
C ARG A 131 -12.37 -0.28 11.93
N SER A 132 -12.06 0.82 11.26
CA SER A 132 -12.61 2.13 11.58
C SER A 132 -13.02 2.86 10.32
N MET A 133 -14.20 3.45 10.32
CA MET A 133 -14.65 4.27 9.21
C MET A 133 -14.10 5.69 9.35
N VAL A 134 -13.61 6.24 8.25
CA VAL A 134 -13.15 7.63 8.15
C VAL A 134 -13.80 8.28 6.95
N THR A 135 -13.96 9.60 6.99
CA THR A 135 -14.37 10.37 5.82
C THR A 135 -13.14 10.92 5.13
N ILE A 136 -13.00 10.60 3.85
CA ILE A 136 -12.00 11.18 2.97
C ILE A 136 -12.64 12.36 2.23
N ILE A 137 -11.91 13.46 2.17
CA ILE A 137 -12.28 14.66 1.43
C ILE A 137 -11.29 14.81 0.29
N ASP A 138 -11.78 14.82 -0.93
CA ASP A 138 -10.99 15.16 -2.09
C ASP A 138 -10.56 16.64 -2.02
N GLY A 139 -9.26 16.91 -1.91
CA GLY A 139 -8.70 18.26 -1.83
C GLY A 139 -8.90 19.09 -3.11
N ARG A 140 -9.18 18.45 -4.25
CA ARG A 140 -9.41 19.14 -5.53
C ARG A 140 -10.83 19.68 -5.66
N TRP A 141 -11.81 18.87 -5.28
CA TRP A 141 -13.22 19.12 -5.58
C TRP A 141 -14.10 19.20 -4.33
N GLY A 142 -13.58 18.83 -3.16
CA GLY A 142 -14.34 18.76 -1.92
C GLY A 142 -15.30 17.57 -1.87
N LYS A 143 -15.26 16.63 -2.83
CA LYS A 143 -16.07 15.41 -2.82
C LYS A 143 -15.74 14.60 -1.56
N ARG A 144 -16.77 14.19 -0.84
CA ARG A 144 -16.63 13.45 0.43
C ARG A 144 -17.08 12.02 0.22
N PHE A 145 -16.29 11.07 0.68
CA PHE A 145 -16.61 9.65 0.61
C PHE A 145 -16.06 8.91 1.83
N ASN A 146 -16.61 7.73 2.11
CA ASN A 146 -16.17 6.92 3.23
C ASN A 146 -15.01 6.02 2.81
N ALA A 147 -14.07 5.82 3.73
CA ALA A 147 -13.00 4.85 3.62
C ALA A 147 -12.89 4.06 4.93
N TRP A 148 -12.23 2.90 4.88
CA TRP A 148 -12.10 2.00 6.02
C TRP A 148 -10.64 1.77 6.34
N VAL A 149 -10.27 2.10 7.57
CA VAL A 149 -8.97 1.77 8.15
C VAL A 149 -9.01 0.32 8.59
N VAL A 150 -8.15 -0.52 8.01
CA VAL A 150 -7.94 -1.92 8.40
C VAL A 150 -6.69 -2.00 9.25
N HIS A 151 -6.87 -2.09 10.57
CA HIS A 151 -5.79 -1.86 11.53
C HIS A 151 -4.71 -2.95 11.49
N GLU A 152 -5.11 -4.23 11.46
CA GLU A 152 -4.18 -5.36 11.34
C GLU A 152 -3.43 -5.38 10.00
N GLY A 153 -4.10 -4.97 8.92
CA GLY A 153 -3.53 -4.93 7.57
C GLY A 153 -2.63 -3.71 7.33
N ARG A 154 -2.69 -2.69 8.20
CA ARG A 154 -1.98 -1.42 8.05
C ARG A 154 -2.31 -0.66 6.76
N TYR A 155 -3.58 -0.65 6.35
CA TYR A 155 -4.00 0.13 5.19
C TYR A 155 -5.38 0.78 5.37
N ILE A 156 -5.68 1.72 4.49
CA ILE A 156 -7.01 2.31 4.33
C ILE A 156 -7.56 1.89 2.97
N CYS A 157 -8.76 1.34 2.88
CA CYS A 157 -9.40 0.95 1.62
C CYS A 157 -10.65 1.78 1.28
N GLY A 158 -11.09 1.68 0.02
CA GLY A 158 -12.19 2.49 -0.52
C GLY A 158 -11.73 3.70 -1.34
N LEU A 159 -10.50 3.70 -1.86
CA LEU A 159 -9.95 4.81 -2.66
C LEU A 159 -9.80 4.48 -4.16
N LYS A 160 -10.21 3.29 -4.61
CA LYS A 160 -10.02 2.84 -6.01
C LYS A 160 -10.64 3.81 -7.01
N GLU A 161 -11.89 4.19 -6.80
CA GLU A 161 -12.60 5.14 -7.66
C GLU A 161 -11.87 6.48 -7.74
N TRP A 162 -11.45 7.03 -6.58
CA TRP A 162 -10.73 8.29 -6.53
C TRP A 162 -9.38 8.23 -7.27
N MET A 163 -8.63 7.13 -7.13
CA MET A 163 -7.35 6.95 -7.84
C MET A 163 -7.54 6.82 -9.35
N ASP A 164 -8.59 6.13 -9.79
CA ASP A 164 -8.90 5.93 -11.20
C ASP A 164 -9.45 7.21 -11.87
N GLU A 165 -10.36 7.93 -11.20
CA GLU A 165 -10.88 9.24 -11.64
C GLU A 165 -9.73 10.23 -11.93
N HIS A 166 -8.65 10.15 -11.14
CA HIS A 166 -7.46 11.00 -11.26
C HIS A 166 -6.33 10.43 -12.12
N ASN A 167 -6.47 9.20 -12.63
CA ASN A 167 -5.43 8.49 -13.39
C ASN A 167 -4.08 8.42 -12.65
N LEU A 168 -4.08 8.19 -11.33
CA LEU A 168 -2.84 8.10 -10.57
C LEU A 168 -2.05 6.85 -10.99
N PRO A 169 -0.75 6.94 -11.33
CA PRO A 169 0.09 5.77 -11.57
C PRO A 169 0.69 5.21 -10.29
N VAL A 170 1.35 4.05 -10.39
CA VAL A 170 2.35 3.66 -9.38
C VAL A 170 3.47 4.68 -9.37
N GLY A 171 3.94 5.03 -8.18
CA GLY A 171 4.92 6.09 -7.96
C GLY A 171 4.29 7.46 -7.75
N ALA A 172 2.97 7.63 -7.87
CA ALA A 172 2.31 8.93 -7.67
C ALA A 172 2.56 9.51 -6.27
N GLN A 173 2.79 10.83 -6.20
CA GLN A 173 2.91 11.55 -4.94
C GLN A 173 1.53 11.99 -4.43
N VAL A 174 1.12 11.43 -3.30
CA VAL A 174 -0.15 11.72 -2.64
C VAL A 174 0.11 12.47 -1.34
N THR A 175 -0.74 13.44 -1.03
CA THR A 175 -0.68 14.26 0.18
C THR A 175 -1.91 14.00 1.04
N LEU A 176 -1.69 13.89 2.36
CA LEU A 176 -2.75 13.88 3.36
C LEU A 176 -2.69 15.17 4.17
N GLU A 177 -3.85 15.74 4.47
CA GLU A 177 -3.96 16.91 5.34
C GLU A 177 -5.01 16.69 6.43
N ARG A 178 -4.72 17.21 7.62
CA ARG A 178 -5.67 17.16 8.74
C ARG A 178 -6.77 18.18 8.53
N THR A 179 -7.96 17.79 8.96
CA THR A 179 -9.07 18.72 9.12
C THR A 179 -9.24 19.09 10.60
N ALA A 180 -10.09 20.07 10.86
CA ALA A 180 -10.50 20.40 12.23
C ALA A 180 -11.36 19.29 12.89
N LYS A 181 -11.92 18.37 12.10
CA LYS A 181 -12.84 17.33 12.59
C LYS A 181 -12.15 15.98 12.65
N SER A 182 -12.18 15.36 13.84
CA SER A 182 -11.66 14.01 14.02
C SER A 182 -12.40 13.02 13.11
N GLY A 183 -11.63 12.11 12.49
CA GLY A 183 -12.17 11.13 11.55
C GLY A 183 -12.36 11.66 10.12
N GLU A 184 -11.95 12.89 9.82
CA GLU A 184 -11.92 13.44 8.47
C GLU A 184 -10.49 13.78 8.04
N VAL A 185 -10.10 13.31 6.85
CA VAL A 185 -8.78 13.53 6.27
C VAL A 185 -8.94 14.03 4.84
N VAL A 186 -8.20 15.07 4.48
CA VAL A 186 -8.12 15.53 3.08
C VAL A 186 -7.07 14.71 2.36
N ILE A 187 -7.41 14.24 1.16
CA ILE A 187 -6.47 13.60 0.23
C ILE A 187 -6.30 14.50 -1.00
N ASP A 188 -5.06 14.71 -1.41
CA ASP A 188 -4.74 15.43 -2.65
C ASP A 188 -3.52 14.79 -3.32
N TYR A 189 -3.21 15.24 -4.53
CA TYR A 189 -2.01 14.91 -5.29
C TYR A 189 -1.58 16.16 -6.04
N ARG A 190 -0.34 16.21 -6.54
CA ARG A 190 0.14 17.36 -7.30
C ARG A 190 0.01 17.10 -8.81
N PRO A 191 -0.95 17.73 -9.52
CA PRO A 191 -1.09 17.54 -10.96
C PRO A 191 0.04 18.23 -11.70
N ARG A 192 0.38 17.64 -12.83
CA ARG A 192 1.34 18.15 -13.80
C ARG A 192 0.70 18.14 -15.17
N ARG A 193 1.28 18.91 -16.08
CA ARG A 193 0.94 18.81 -17.50
C ARG A 193 1.17 17.37 -17.94
N MET A 194 0.19 16.79 -18.62
CA MET A 194 0.28 15.43 -19.14
C MET A 194 1.57 15.24 -19.96
N LYS A 195 2.35 14.23 -19.61
CA LYS A 195 3.54 13.81 -20.34
C LYS A 195 3.47 12.33 -20.69
N ARG A 196 4.13 11.95 -21.79
CA ARG A 196 4.33 10.54 -22.16
C ARG A 196 5.67 10.12 -21.59
N GLU A 197 5.62 9.29 -20.56
CA GLU A 197 6.79 8.82 -19.84
C GLU A 197 6.96 7.33 -20.06
N TRP A 198 8.19 6.86 -19.93
CA TRP A 198 8.53 5.45 -20.06
C TRP A 198 8.29 4.72 -18.73
N SER A 199 7.53 3.63 -18.76
CA SER A 199 7.27 2.76 -17.63
C SER A 199 7.66 1.32 -17.96
N ARG A 200 7.96 0.56 -16.91
CA ARG A 200 8.33 -0.87 -16.99
C ARG A 200 7.04 -1.67 -16.87
N PHE A 201 6.64 -2.29 -17.96
CA PHE A 201 5.46 -3.14 -18.03
C PHE A 201 5.87 -4.57 -17.76
N ALA A 202 5.23 -5.18 -16.77
CA ALA A 202 5.42 -6.57 -16.45
C ALA A 202 4.42 -7.43 -17.21
N ALA A 203 4.92 -8.53 -17.76
CA ALA A 203 4.15 -9.62 -18.32
C ALA A 203 4.42 -10.91 -17.52
N ALA A 204 3.37 -11.68 -17.25
CA ALA A 204 3.50 -13.00 -16.64
C ALA A 204 3.59 -14.07 -17.74
N ASP A 205 4.55 -14.98 -17.60
CA ASP A 205 4.56 -16.25 -18.29
C ASP A 205 4.10 -17.33 -17.29
N LEU A 206 2.82 -17.69 -17.35
CA LEU A 206 2.23 -18.69 -16.46
C LEU A 206 2.72 -20.11 -16.73
N THR A 207 3.25 -20.39 -17.93
CA THR A 207 3.76 -21.72 -18.30
C THR A 207 5.10 -21.96 -17.64
N HIS A 208 5.99 -20.98 -17.73
CA HIS A 208 7.32 -21.04 -17.14
C HIS A 208 7.38 -20.48 -15.72
N ARG A 209 6.27 -19.90 -15.23
CA ARG A 209 6.15 -19.21 -13.94
C ARG A 209 7.23 -18.15 -13.80
N THR A 210 7.32 -17.29 -14.81
CA THR A 210 8.28 -16.21 -14.84
C THR A 210 7.64 -14.86 -15.09
N ILE A 211 8.32 -13.81 -14.65
CA ILE A 211 7.96 -12.42 -14.94
C ILE A 211 9.02 -11.82 -15.86
N SER A 212 8.58 -11.12 -16.91
CA SER A 212 9.44 -10.36 -17.81
C SER A 212 9.02 -8.90 -17.85
N PHE A 213 9.92 -8.03 -18.29
CA PHE A 213 9.64 -6.61 -18.36
C PHE A 213 9.95 -6.02 -19.75
N GLU A 214 9.10 -5.11 -20.20
CA GLU A 214 9.35 -4.27 -21.36
C GLU A 214 9.10 -2.79 -21.08
N MET A 215 9.71 -1.92 -21.89
CA MET A 215 9.50 -0.47 -21.78
C MET A 215 8.32 -0.05 -22.65
N ASN A 216 7.31 0.55 -22.04
CA ASN A 216 6.16 1.11 -22.74
C ASN A 216 5.85 2.53 -22.28
N LYS A 217 5.16 3.29 -23.14
CA LYS A 217 4.81 4.69 -22.86
C LYS A 217 3.47 4.78 -22.16
N VAL A 218 3.45 5.45 -21.01
CA VAL A 218 2.24 5.79 -20.25
C VAL A 218 2.03 7.29 -20.25
N GLN A 219 0.77 7.69 -20.12
CA GLN A 219 0.41 9.09 -19.88
C GLN A 219 0.37 9.33 -18.38
N ILE A 220 1.15 10.30 -17.90
CA ILE A 220 1.19 10.68 -16.48
C ILE A 220 0.79 12.14 -16.35
N THR A 221 -0.09 12.40 -15.38
CA THR A 221 -0.73 13.70 -15.14
C THR A 221 -0.44 14.26 -13.75
N CYS A 222 0.47 13.65 -12.99
CA CYS A 222 0.84 14.09 -11.63
C CYS A 222 2.34 13.97 -11.37
N ASP A 223 2.79 14.48 -10.23
CA ASP A 223 4.12 14.17 -9.70
C ASP A 223 4.22 12.69 -9.32
N TYR A 224 5.37 12.09 -9.64
CA TYR A 224 5.64 10.69 -9.39
C TYR A 224 7.14 10.43 -9.17
N ASP A 225 7.48 9.26 -8.63
CA ASP A 225 8.85 8.76 -8.50
C ASP A 225 9.21 7.88 -9.72
N ASP A 226 10.20 8.32 -10.51
CA ASP A 226 10.66 7.66 -11.74
C ASP A 226 11.24 6.25 -11.52
N TYR A 227 11.72 5.95 -10.31
CA TYR A 227 12.24 4.62 -10.00
C TYR A 227 11.14 3.65 -9.61
N LEU A 228 10.00 4.12 -9.08
CA LEU A 228 8.90 3.25 -8.66
C LEU A 228 7.91 2.94 -9.78
N ILE A 229 7.92 3.68 -10.88
CA ILE A 229 6.95 3.51 -11.96
C ILE A 229 7.06 2.12 -12.62
N VAL A 230 6.00 1.35 -12.45
CA VAL A 230 5.77 0.02 -13.04
C VAL A 230 4.29 -0.10 -13.44
N ALA A 231 4.01 -0.98 -14.39
CA ALA A 231 2.66 -1.32 -14.82
C ALA A 231 2.56 -2.81 -15.13
N ALA A 232 1.33 -3.30 -15.28
CA ALA A 232 1.04 -4.66 -15.71
C ALA A 232 0.48 -4.62 -17.13
N GLU A 233 0.92 -5.50 -18.01
CA GLU A 233 0.26 -5.72 -19.30
C GLU A 233 -1.10 -6.38 -19.11
N ASN A 234 -1.12 -7.44 -18.31
CA ASN A 234 -2.32 -8.14 -17.89
C ASN A 234 -2.31 -8.30 -16.36
N VAL A 235 -3.22 -7.60 -15.70
CA VAL A 235 -3.32 -7.62 -14.23
C VAL A 235 -3.78 -8.99 -13.72
N ASP A 236 -4.68 -9.66 -14.43
CA ASP A 236 -5.24 -10.94 -13.98
C ASP A 236 -4.19 -12.06 -14.06
N GLU A 237 -3.32 -12.03 -15.07
CA GLU A 237 -2.20 -12.97 -15.20
C GLU A 237 -1.12 -12.71 -14.13
N LEU A 238 -0.82 -11.45 -13.79
CA LEU A 238 0.07 -11.17 -12.66
C LEU A 238 -0.51 -11.62 -11.33
N ASP A 239 -1.82 -11.42 -11.11
CA ASP A 239 -2.51 -11.90 -9.91
C ASP A 239 -2.47 -13.44 -9.82
N GLU A 240 -2.56 -14.15 -10.95
CA GLU A 240 -2.38 -15.61 -10.99
C GLU A 240 -0.93 -16.01 -10.73
N LEU A 241 0.05 -15.32 -11.32
CA LEU A 241 1.47 -15.58 -11.06
C LEU A 241 1.81 -15.39 -9.58
N ALA A 242 1.26 -14.35 -8.95
CA ALA A 242 1.40 -14.11 -7.51
C ALA A 242 0.86 -15.28 -6.68
N ARG A 243 -0.31 -15.83 -7.03
CA ARG A 243 -0.86 -17.03 -6.37
C ARG A 243 0.04 -18.24 -6.55
N LEU A 244 0.54 -18.48 -7.76
CA LEU A 244 1.44 -19.61 -8.03
C LEU A 244 2.76 -19.50 -7.24
N TYR A 245 3.30 -18.29 -7.08
CA TYR A 245 4.47 -18.06 -6.23
C TYR A 245 4.16 -18.32 -4.75
N GLU A 246 2.99 -17.92 -4.27
CA GLU A 246 2.56 -18.15 -2.88
C GLU A 246 2.47 -19.66 -2.61
N GLU A 247 1.80 -20.39 -3.49
CA GLU A 247 1.59 -21.84 -3.36
C GLU A 247 2.89 -22.65 -3.46
N SER A 248 3.86 -22.18 -4.26
CA SER A 248 5.15 -22.85 -4.42
C SER A 248 6.19 -22.43 -3.37
N GLY A 249 5.89 -21.43 -2.54
CA GLY A 249 6.78 -20.97 -1.47
C GLY A 249 8.05 -20.29 -1.99
N VAL A 250 7.94 -19.54 -3.09
CA VAL A 250 9.06 -18.79 -3.66
C VAL A 250 9.60 -17.80 -2.63
N THR A 251 10.92 -17.68 -2.56
CA THR A 251 11.61 -16.75 -1.65
C THR A 251 11.86 -15.39 -2.30
N VAL A 252 12.07 -14.37 -1.46
CA VAL A 252 12.44 -13.03 -1.95
C VAL A 252 13.76 -13.06 -2.71
N ASP A 253 14.71 -13.91 -2.30
CA ASP A 253 16.01 -14.07 -2.96
C ASP A 253 15.85 -14.61 -4.39
N GLU A 254 15.01 -15.64 -4.59
CA GLU A 254 14.71 -16.20 -5.91
C GLU A 254 14.01 -15.19 -6.83
N LEU A 255 13.07 -14.40 -6.29
CA LEU A 255 12.40 -13.34 -7.06
C LEU A 255 13.37 -12.24 -7.48
N VAL A 256 14.26 -11.81 -6.58
CA VAL A 256 15.28 -10.81 -6.89
C VAL A 256 16.25 -11.35 -7.95
N GLU A 257 16.66 -12.61 -7.87
CA GLU A 257 17.46 -13.30 -8.89
C GLU A 257 16.81 -13.32 -10.28
N GLN A 258 15.49 -13.46 -10.32
CA GLN A 258 14.72 -13.44 -11.55
C GLN A 258 14.51 -12.02 -12.11
N ILE A 259 14.18 -11.06 -11.26
CA ILE A 259 13.73 -9.71 -11.67
C ILE A 259 14.89 -8.80 -12.05
N VAL A 260 16.02 -8.85 -11.34
CA VAL A 260 17.15 -7.94 -11.60
C VAL A 260 17.71 -8.07 -13.02
N PRO A 261 17.92 -9.28 -13.58
CA PRO A 261 18.32 -9.42 -14.99
C PRO A 261 17.33 -8.78 -15.96
N GLU A 262 16.02 -8.90 -15.74
CA GLU A 262 15.02 -8.30 -16.61
C GLU A 262 15.09 -6.76 -16.57
N LEU A 263 15.22 -6.18 -15.39
CA LEU A 263 15.30 -4.72 -15.24
C LEU A 263 16.60 -4.12 -15.77
N THR A 264 17.74 -4.80 -15.58
CA THR A 264 19.04 -4.33 -16.06
C THR A 264 19.12 -4.32 -17.58
N LYS A 265 18.45 -5.25 -18.28
CA LYS A 265 18.34 -5.27 -19.75
C LYS A 265 17.65 -4.04 -20.33
N LEU A 266 16.75 -3.41 -19.57
CA LEU A 266 16.00 -2.23 -20.01
C LEU A 266 16.80 -0.92 -19.85
N SER A 267 17.92 -0.97 -19.14
CA SER A 267 18.78 0.19 -18.87
C SER A 267 19.99 0.18 -19.81
N PRO A 268 20.28 1.28 -20.54
CA PRO A 268 21.48 1.37 -21.37
C PRO A 268 22.79 1.16 -20.59
N GLN A 269 22.79 1.47 -19.29
CA GLN A 269 23.93 1.31 -18.40
C GLN A 269 24.02 -0.11 -17.81
N GLY A 270 23.06 -0.99 -18.08
CA GLY A 270 22.99 -2.32 -17.50
C GLY A 270 22.75 -2.32 -15.99
N THR A 271 22.11 -1.28 -15.46
CA THR A 271 21.86 -1.09 -14.02
C THR A 271 20.37 -0.93 -13.71
N ALA A 272 19.97 -1.33 -12.51
CA ALA A 272 18.64 -1.10 -11.97
C ALA A 272 18.73 -0.49 -10.57
N HIS A 273 17.90 0.51 -10.28
CA HIS A 273 17.85 1.14 -8.96
C HIS A 273 17.09 0.25 -7.96
N ALA A 274 17.50 0.27 -6.68
CA ALA A 274 16.90 -0.53 -5.62
C ALA A 274 15.38 -0.30 -5.48
N LYS A 275 14.91 0.95 -5.60
CA LYS A 275 13.46 1.27 -5.64
C LYS A 275 12.74 0.57 -6.80
N THR A 276 13.37 0.50 -7.97
CA THR A 276 12.77 -0.16 -9.15
C THR A 276 12.64 -1.66 -8.93
N ILE A 277 13.67 -2.29 -8.38
CA ILE A 277 13.65 -3.71 -8.04
C ILE A 277 12.58 -3.98 -6.98
N TYR A 278 12.52 -3.15 -5.93
CA TYR A 278 11.48 -3.21 -4.91
C TYR A 278 10.06 -3.09 -5.50
N SER A 279 9.82 -2.12 -6.38
CA SER A 279 8.51 -1.93 -7.01
C SER A 279 8.13 -3.12 -7.89
N ALA A 280 9.09 -3.66 -8.64
CA ALA A 280 8.91 -4.82 -9.50
C ALA A 280 8.60 -6.10 -8.71
N VAL A 281 9.30 -6.36 -7.60
CA VAL A 281 8.99 -7.48 -6.69
C VAL A 281 7.56 -7.38 -6.19
N ASN A 282 7.14 -6.18 -5.76
CA ASN A 282 5.81 -5.94 -5.22
C ASN A 282 4.66 -6.01 -6.25
N LEU A 283 4.95 -6.25 -7.53
CA LEU A 283 3.93 -6.60 -8.53
C LEU A 283 3.30 -7.97 -8.27
N VAL A 284 4.10 -8.90 -7.74
CA VAL A 284 3.72 -10.31 -7.60
C VAL A 284 3.96 -10.86 -6.20
N TRP A 285 4.71 -10.13 -5.37
CA TRP A 285 5.09 -10.57 -4.04
C TRP A 285 5.19 -9.42 -3.05
N ARG A 286 4.25 -9.35 -2.10
CA ARG A 286 4.26 -8.26 -1.11
C ARG A 286 5.39 -8.46 -0.10
N CYS A 287 6.37 -7.57 -0.15
CA CYS A 287 7.52 -7.59 0.75
C CYS A 287 7.98 -6.15 1.04
N PRO A 288 8.34 -5.81 2.29
CA PRO A 288 8.94 -4.51 2.59
C PRO A 288 10.32 -4.36 1.91
N PRO A 289 10.85 -3.13 1.82
CA PRO A 289 12.11 -2.84 1.15
C PRO A 289 13.34 -3.56 1.73
N GLY A 290 13.43 -3.69 3.06
CA GLY A 290 14.60 -4.24 3.74
C GLY A 290 15.05 -5.63 3.26
N PRO A 291 14.16 -6.64 3.23
CA PRO A 291 14.51 -7.96 2.68
C PRO A 291 14.92 -7.95 1.21
N VAL A 292 14.26 -7.12 0.36
CA VAL A 292 14.65 -6.98 -1.05
C VAL A 292 16.07 -6.42 -1.16
N PHE A 293 16.38 -5.39 -0.36
CA PHE A 293 17.71 -4.77 -0.36
C PHE A 293 18.77 -5.71 0.18
N TYR A 294 18.42 -6.51 1.19
CA TYR A 294 19.30 -7.55 1.73
C TYR A 294 19.61 -8.63 0.68
N ALA A 295 18.60 -9.11 -0.04
CA ALA A 295 18.78 -10.07 -1.13
C ALA A 295 19.72 -9.50 -2.23
N LEU A 296 19.65 -8.20 -2.51
CA LEU A 296 20.55 -7.54 -3.47
C LEU A 296 22.01 -7.55 -3.02
N ILE A 297 22.30 -7.15 -1.77
CA ILE A 297 23.69 -7.02 -1.30
C ILE A 297 24.34 -8.34 -0.88
N SER A 298 23.54 -9.32 -0.47
CA SER A 298 24.04 -10.62 -0.01
C SER A 298 24.31 -11.58 -1.18
N ASN A 299 23.74 -11.29 -2.36
CA ASN A 299 23.90 -12.10 -3.55
C ASN A 299 25.10 -11.65 -4.39
N ARG A 300 26.07 -12.56 -4.56
CA ARG A 300 27.30 -12.31 -5.33
C ARG A 300 27.07 -12.13 -6.84
N ARG A 301 25.87 -12.46 -7.36
CA ARG A 301 25.51 -12.19 -8.75
C ARG A 301 25.27 -10.71 -9.02
N PHE A 302 25.15 -9.90 -7.97
CA PHE A 302 24.90 -8.48 -8.11
C PHE A 302 26.07 -7.68 -7.57
N ARG A 303 26.34 -6.58 -8.26
CA ARG A 303 27.34 -5.60 -7.87
C ARG A 303 26.68 -4.27 -7.60
N ASP A 304 26.86 -3.74 -6.39
CA ASP A 304 26.51 -2.37 -6.07
C ASP A 304 27.43 -1.41 -6.85
N THR A 305 26.81 -0.53 -7.63
CA THR A 305 27.50 0.47 -8.47
C THR A 305 27.45 1.88 -7.87
N GLY A 306 26.87 2.02 -6.68
CA GLY A 306 26.69 3.28 -5.96
C GLY A 306 25.36 3.96 -6.29
N GLY A 307 24.94 4.88 -5.43
CA GLY A 307 23.70 5.66 -5.61
C GLY A 307 22.42 4.82 -5.63
N GLY A 308 22.43 3.64 -5.02
CA GLY A 308 21.30 2.70 -5.00
C GLY A 308 21.15 1.86 -6.27
N PHE A 309 22.12 1.88 -7.18
CA PHE A 309 22.09 1.10 -8.43
C PHE A 309 22.85 -0.21 -8.33
N PHE A 310 22.25 -1.27 -8.88
CA PHE A 310 22.83 -2.61 -8.98
C PHE A 310 22.99 -3.02 -10.43
N ALA A 311 24.09 -3.72 -10.73
CA ALA A 311 24.34 -4.37 -12.00
C ALA A 311 24.52 -5.88 -11.80
N LEU A 312 24.41 -6.65 -12.88
CA LEU A 312 24.86 -8.04 -12.87
C LEU A 312 26.39 -8.09 -12.77
N ASP A 313 26.90 -8.94 -11.89
CA ASP A 313 28.32 -9.23 -11.80
C ASP A 313 28.64 -10.35 -12.79
N VAL A 314 29.41 -10.01 -13.82
CA VAL A 314 29.85 -10.99 -14.84
C VAL A 314 31.14 -11.61 -14.31
N SER A 315 30.99 -12.73 -13.60
CA SER A 315 32.12 -13.61 -13.25
C SER A 315 32.74 -14.25 -14.48
#